data_AF-A0A3L7VAZ8-F1
#
_entry.id   AF-A0A3L7VAZ8-F1
#
_cell.length_a   1.000
_cell.length_b   1.000
_cell.length_c   1.000
_cell.angle_alpha   90.00
_cell.angle_beta   90.00
_cell.angle_gamma   90.00
#
_symmetry.space_group_name_H-M   'P 1'
#
loop_
_entity.id
_entity.type
_entity.pdbx_description
1 polymer ?
#
loop_
_entity_poly.entity_id
_entity_poly.type
_entity_poly.pdbx_seq_one_letter_code
_entity_poly.pdbx_strand_id
1 'polypeptide(L)'
;MSKSLKIIPLDGHATPPLEMPERFRLEVVYFMTPDDSQNAPKLGPNEYWIEPQNVDRWLDDGCFSVVSPLDAESVAEIELSEDHERWLEWLKKFQITKVQIVRP
;
A
#
# COMPACT_ATOMS: atom_id res chain seq x y z
N MET A 1 19.40 15.08 5.61
CA MET A 1 18.60 14.10 6.36
C MET A 1 17.45 13.67 5.46
N SER A 2 17.45 12.43 4.98
CA SER A 2 16.35 11.90 4.18
C SER A 2 15.12 11.81 5.08
N LYS A 3 14.01 12.44 4.69
CA LYS A 3 12.77 12.38 5.46
C LYS A 3 12.16 10.99 5.32
N SER A 4 11.83 10.37 6.44
CA SER A 4 11.13 9.09 6.52
C SER A 4 9.73 9.30 7.11
N LEU A 5 8.81 8.41 6.75
CA LEU A 5 7.50 8.27 7.35
C LEU A 5 7.40 6.93 8.06
N LYS A 6 6.43 6.80 8.97
CA LYS A 6 6.12 5.52 9.61
C LYS A 6 4.77 5.01 9.14
N ILE A 7 4.71 3.73 8.83
CA ILE A 7 3.48 3.00 8.53
C ILE A 7 3.10 2.22 9.78
N ILE A 8 1.95 2.56 10.36
CA ILE A 8 1.40 1.94 11.56
C ILE A 8 0.39 0.87 11.13
N PRO A 9 0.53 -0.39 11.55
CA PRO A 9 -0.50 -1.41 11.33
C PRO A 9 -1.70 -1.14 12.26
N LEU A 10 -2.92 -1.20 11.71
CA LEU A 10 -4.15 -1.01 12.48
C LEU A 10 -4.88 -2.34 12.77
N ASP A 11 -4.48 -3.42 12.11
CA ASP A 11 -4.95 -4.79 12.29
C ASP A 11 -3.79 -5.79 12.09
N GLY A 12 -4.13 -7.08 11.99
CA GLY A 12 -3.17 -8.17 11.81
C GLY A 12 -2.45 -8.55 13.11
N HIS A 13 -1.30 -9.21 12.95
CA HIS A 13 -0.45 -9.61 14.05
C HIS A 13 0.34 -8.42 14.61
N ALA A 14 0.57 -8.41 15.93
CA ALA A 14 1.34 -7.37 16.59
C ALA A 14 2.76 -7.26 15.99
N THR A 15 3.07 -6.10 15.42
CA THR A 15 4.34 -5.79 14.74
C THR A 15 4.72 -4.33 14.96
N PRO A 16 6.02 -4.00 15.02
CA PRO A 16 6.46 -2.61 15.00
C PRO A 16 6.03 -1.89 13.70
N PRO A 17 5.93 -0.55 13.73
CA PRO A 17 5.78 0.26 12.54
C PRO A 17 6.90 0.03 11.51
N LEU A 18 6.55 0.11 10.23
CA LEU A 18 7.52 0.06 9.14
C LEU A 18 7.98 1.47 8.77
N GLU A 19 9.30 1.66 8.66
CA GLU A 19 9.88 2.91 8.14
C GLU A 19 9.93 2.87 6.62
N MET A 20 9.48 3.96 5.99
CA MET A 20 9.43 4.12 4.54
C MET A 20 9.87 5.52 4.13
N PRO A 21 10.35 5.71 2.88
CA PRO A 21 10.74 7.03 2.40
C PRO A 21 9.53 7.96 2.26
N GLU A 22 9.73 9.28 2.40
CA GLU A 22 8.63 10.27 2.32
C GLU A 22 7.82 10.18 1.01
N ARG A 23 8.47 9.79 -0.11
CA ARG A 23 7.81 9.60 -1.42
C ARG A 23 6.69 8.56 -1.39
N PHE A 24 6.78 7.55 -0.51
CA PHE A 24 5.82 6.46 -0.44
C PHE A 24 4.39 6.93 -0.09
N ARG A 25 4.26 8.09 0.56
CA ARG A 25 2.96 8.74 0.79
C ARG A 25 2.17 8.99 -0.49
N LEU A 26 2.87 9.27 -1.60
CA LEU A 26 2.26 9.52 -2.90
C LEU A 26 2.02 8.21 -3.67
N GLU A 27 2.73 7.14 -3.30
CA GLU A 27 2.71 5.86 -4.00
C GLU A 27 1.67 4.90 -3.40
N VAL A 28 1.42 4.96 -2.09
CA VAL A 28 0.49 4.06 -1.36
C VAL A 28 -0.92 4.03 -1.96
N VAL A 29 -1.36 5.12 -2.60
CA VAL A 29 -2.69 5.21 -3.24
C VAL A 29 -2.84 4.24 -4.41
N TYR A 30 -1.75 3.84 -5.06
CA TYR A 30 -1.76 2.86 -6.15
C TYR A 30 -1.94 1.43 -5.65
N PHE A 31 -1.67 1.20 -4.37
CA PHE A 31 -1.86 -0.08 -3.70
C PHE A 31 -3.13 -0.12 -2.84
N MET A 32 -3.92 0.94 -2.87
CA MET A 32 -5.18 1.01 -2.12
C MET A 32 -6.26 0.25 -2.89
N THR A 33 -7.02 -0.59 -2.19
CA THR A 33 -8.21 -1.21 -2.79
C THR A 33 -9.35 -0.19 -2.80
N PRO A 34 -10.03 0.04 -3.94
CA PRO A 34 -11.04 1.10 -4.08
C PRO A 34 -12.24 0.89 -3.15
N ASP A 35 -12.81 2.00 -2.67
CA ASP A 35 -13.88 2.08 -1.66
C ASP A 35 -15.23 1.49 -2.15
N ASP A 36 -15.43 1.38 -3.46
CA ASP A 36 -16.60 0.71 -4.07
C ASP A 36 -16.63 -0.82 -3.87
N SER A 37 -15.61 -1.38 -3.20
CA SER A 37 -15.57 -2.80 -2.84
C SER A 37 -16.62 -3.09 -1.76
N GLN A 38 -17.43 -4.13 -1.95
CA GLN A 38 -18.59 -4.47 -1.10
C GLN A 38 -18.27 -4.63 0.41
N ASN A 39 -16.99 -4.78 0.77
CA ASN A 39 -16.49 -4.96 2.13
C ASN A 39 -15.47 -3.90 2.57
N ALA A 40 -15.37 -2.77 1.87
CA ALA A 40 -14.41 -1.73 2.24
C ALA A 40 -14.69 -1.21 3.67
N PRO A 41 -13.70 -1.25 4.59
CA PRO A 41 -13.87 -0.72 5.92
C PRO A 41 -13.91 0.81 5.88
N LYS A 42 -14.58 1.42 6.86
CA LYS A 42 -14.47 2.88 7.04
C LYS A 42 -13.02 3.26 7.32
N LEU A 43 -12.47 4.13 6.46
CA LEU A 43 -11.13 4.66 6.58
C LEU A 43 -11.15 6.03 7.27
N GLY A 44 -10.28 6.18 8.27
CA GLY A 44 -9.95 7.46 8.88
C GLY A 44 -8.91 8.24 8.06
N PRO A 45 -8.48 9.42 8.55
CA PRO A 45 -7.50 10.24 7.85
C PRO A 45 -6.12 9.58 7.77
N ASN A 46 -5.55 9.53 6.56
CA ASN A 46 -4.29 8.85 6.23
C ASN A 46 -4.31 7.34 6.54
N GLU A 47 -5.50 6.73 6.58
CA GLU A 47 -5.66 5.28 6.65
C GLU A 47 -5.86 4.71 5.26
N TYR A 48 -5.29 3.55 5.02
CA TYR A 48 -5.36 2.84 3.75
C TYR A 48 -5.76 1.40 4.02
N TRP A 49 -6.64 0.88 3.17
CA TRP A 49 -7.02 -0.52 3.18
C TRP A 49 -6.51 -1.21 1.92
N ILE A 50 -5.92 -2.38 2.14
CA ILE A 50 -5.26 -3.19 1.14
C ILE A 50 -5.81 -4.61 1.28
N GLU A 51 -6.46 -5.08 0.23
CA GLU A 51 -6.99 -6.43 0.20
C GLU A 51 -5.86 -7.46 0.07
N PRO A 52 -5.82 -8.53 0.90
CA PRO A 52 -4.74 -9.52 0.87
C PRO A 52 -4.48 -10.11 -0.52
N GLN A 53 -5.54 -10.36 -1.29
CA GLN A 53 -5.42 -10.93 -2.63
C GLN A 53 -4.65 -10.02 -3.60
N ASN A 54 -4.73 -8.71 -3.42
CA ASN A 54 -3.96 -7.76 -4.22
C ASN A 54 -2.48 -7.79 -3.83
N VAL A 55 -2.17 -7.94 -2.54
CA VAL A 55 -0.78 -8.08 -2.05
C VAL A 55 -0.11 -9.31 -2.65
N ASP A 56 -0.78 -10.46 -2.61
CA ASP A 56 -0.28 -11.68 -3.23
C ASP A 56 -0.06 -11.51 -4.73
N ARG A 57 -1.00 -10.88 -5.43
CA ARG A 57 -0.89 -10.62 -6.86
C ARG A 57 0.29 -9.71 -7.20
N TRP A 58 0.45 -8.57 -6.53
CA TRP A 58 1.56 -7.65 -6.83
C TRP A 58 2.92 -8.26 -6.56
N LEU A 59 3.04 -9.08 -5.50
CA LEU A 59 4.28 -9.80 -5.22
C LEU A 59 4.59 -10.90 -6.25
N ASP A 60 3.58 -11.55 -6.81
CA ASP A 60 3.73 -12.57 -7.86
C ASP A 60 4.05 -11.93 -9.23
N ASP A 61 3.28 -10.91 -9.61
CA ASP A 61 3.43 -10.18 -10.87
C ASP A 61 4.72 -9.33 -10.90
N GLY A 62 5.23 -8.90 -9.73
CA GLY A 62 6.39 -8.02 -9.61
C GLY A 62 6.13 -6.58 -10.04
N CYS A 63 4.87 -6.22 -10.33
CA CYS A 63 4.47 -4.90 -10.77
C CYS A 63 3.08 -4.51 -10.24
N PHE A 64 2.75 -3.23 -10.32
CA PHE A 64 1.39 -2.72 -10.08
C PHE A 64 0.93 -1.88 -11.26
N SER A 65 -0.39 -1.90 -11.53
CA SER A 65 -0.98 -1.17 -12.64
C SER A 65 -1.42 0.22 -12.21
N VAL A 66 -1.07 1.24 -12.98
CA VAL A 66 -1.55 2.61 -12.81
C VAL A 66 -2.42 2.96 -14.02
N VAL A 67 -3.67 3.34 -13.74
CA VAL A 67 -4.58 3.90 -14.74
C VAL A 67 -4.43 5.41 -14.72
N SER A 68 -4.06 6.00 -15.86
CA SER A 68 -4.00 7.46 -15.98
C SER A 68 -5.42 8.03 -15.97
N PRO A 69 -5.72 9.07 -15.16
CA PRO A 69 -7.06 9.68 -15.15
C PRO A 69 -7.41 10.41 -16.46
N LEU A 70 -6.44 10.63 -17.35
CA LEU A 70 -6.63 11.32 -18.63
C LEU A 70 -6.87 10.36 -19.81
N ASP A 71 -6.53 9.09 -19.66
CA ASP A 71 -6.64 8.09 -20.73
C ASP A 71 -6.96 6.74 -20.07
N ALA A 72 -8.26 6.44 -19.95
CA ALA A 72 -8.75 5.23 -19.28
C ALA A 72 -8.41 3.93 -20.03
N GLU A 73 -7.84 4.05 -21.24
CA GLU A 73 -7.43 2.95 -22.10
C GLU A 73 -5.95 2.59 -21.91
N SER A 74 -5.13 3.53 -21.42
CA SER A 74 -3.70 3.33 -21.18
C SER A 74 -3.41 2.91 -19.73
N VAL A 75 -3.30 1.60 -19.52
CA VAL A 75 -2.78 1.01 -18.27
C VAL A 75 -1.26 0.94 -18.37
N ALA A 76 -0.55 1.56 -17.43
CA ALA A 76 0.90 1.42 -17.29
C ALA A 76 1.21 0.45 -16.16
N GLU A 77 2.03 -0.56 -16.42
CA GLU A 77 2.57 -1.45 -15.41
C GLU A 77 3.89 -0.87 -14.89
N ILE A 78 3.98 -0.71 -13.57
CA ILE A 78 5.16 -0.17 -12.88
C ILE A 78 5.77 -1.29 -12.05
N GLU A 79 7.05 -1.60 -12.30
CA GLU A 79 7.79 -2.59 -11.52
C GLU A 79 7.88 -2.16 -10.04
N LEU A 80 7.81 -3.16 -9.15
CA LEU A 80 8.02 -2.93 -7.73
C LEU A 80 9.47 -2.50 -7.48
N SER A 81 9.63 -1.52 -6.59
CA SER A 81 10.94 -1.17 -6.05
C SER A 81 11.21 -1.99 -4.80
N GLU A 82 12.46 -2.03 -4.34
CA GLU A 82 12.82 -2.71 -3.08
C GLU A 82 12.00 -2.23 -1.87
N ASP A 83 11.65 -0.92 -1.84
CA ASP A 83 10.78 -0.37 -0.80
C ASP A 83 9.34 -0.89 -0.94
N HIS A 84 8.83 -1.06 -2.17
CA HIS A 84 7.49 -1.62 -2.41
C HIS A 84 7.42 -3.10 -2.01
N GLU A 85 8.39 -3.90 -2.44
CA GLU A 85 8.49 -5.31 -2.08
C GLU A 85 8.57 -5.48 -0.56
N ARG A 86 9.46 -4.74 0.11
CA ARG A 86 9.60 -4.78 1.58
C ARG A 86 8.28 -4.48 2.29
N TRP A 87 7.52 -3.51 1.79
CA TRP A 87 6.23 -3.14 2.37
C TRP A 87 5.15 -4.21 2.12
N LEU A 88 5.05 -4.73 0.90
CA LEU A 88 4.09 -5.78 0.56
C LEU A 88 4.38 -7.08 1.30
N GLU A 89 5.64 -7.48 1.39
CA GLU A 89 6.08 -8.63 2.20
C GLU A 89 5.75 -8.42 3.69
N TRP A 90 5.91 -7.19 4.20
CA TRP A 90 5.54 -6.86 5.57
C TRP A 90 4.03 -7.00 5.80
N LEU A 91 3.18 -6.50 4.89
CA LEU A 91 1.73 -6.69 4.96
C LEU A 91 1.37 -8.18 4.98
N LYS A 92 1.91 -8.95 4.03
CA LYS A 92 1.64 -10.39 3.90
C LYS A 92 2.12 -11.17 5.13
N LYS A 93 3.33 -10.92 5.60
CA LYS A 93 3.92 -11.62 6.75
C LYS A 93 3.10 -11.44 8.03
N PHE A 94 2.59 -10.24 8.27
CA PHE A 94 1.85 -9.91 9.49
C PHE A 94 0.33 -9.93 9.32
N GLN A 95 -0.16 -10.32 8.13
CA GLN A 95 -1.59 -10.39 7.81
C GLN A 95 -2.28 -9.04 8.05
N ILE A 96 -1.61 -7.95 7.66
CA ILE A 96 -2.10 -6.58 7.83
C ILE A 96 -2.93 -6.22 6.61
N THR A 97 -4.12 -5.69 6.83
CA THR A 97 -5.00 -5.22 5.76
C THR A 97 -5.27 -3.72 5.83
N LYS A 98 -4.99 -3.09 6.96
CA LYS A 98 -5.27 -1.69 7.26
C LYS A 98 -4.05 -1.05 7.91
N VAL A 99 -3.63 0.07 7.33
CA VAL A 99 -2.47 0.82 7.80
C VAL A 99 -2.79 2.31 7.94
N GLN A 100 -2.03 3.00 8.79
CA GLN A 100 -2.03 4.44 8.89
C GLN A 100 -0.63 4.99 8.59
N ILE A 101 -0.56 6.04 7.77
CA ILE A 101 0.71 6.75 7.52
C ILE A 101 0.82 7.96 8.45
N VAL A 102 1.90 8.01 9.23
CA VAL A 102 2.22 9.14 10.11
C VAL A 102 3.55 9.77 9.71
N ARG A 103 3.60 11.12 9.75
CA ARG A 103 4.87 11.85 9.68
C ARG A 103 5.48 11.91 11.08
N PRO A 104 6.82 11.92 11.19
CA PRO A 104 7.49 12.26 12.44
C PRO A 104 7.14 13.69 12.90
#